data_AF-A0A0R8I9V5-F1
#
_entry.id   AF-A0A0R8I9V5-F1
#
_cell.length_a   1.000
_cell.length_b   1.000
_cell.length_c   1.000
_cell.angle_alpha   90.00
_cell.angle_beta   90.00
_cell.angle_gamma   90.00
#
_symmetry.space_group_name_H-M   'P 1'
#
loop_
_entity.id
_entity.type
_entity.pdbx_description
1 polymer ?
#
loop_
_entity_poly.entity_id
_entity_poly.type
_entity_poly.pdbx_seq_one_letter_code
_entity_poly.pdbx_strand_id
1 'polypeptide(L)'
;MLNWKNWRANWKKLELQKAKKELANNIEEYLHSSTHVKKEKDTKTNADDNKVKKSTELKPKEITEEDLDEIVKEYNVEEAKRSAEESLRKDLEAILESELKKRSSMPIQTCEDKRPDCAILKKSKTCGGKYTDVMKKNCEKTCGHCNDCYDKYPSRCSYFKKLGLCDKMPTKMEKYCYKTCGHCRMPAPPPCANTALGCCWNRVTTKIDKAGSNCPVCKDSYKRLCKTFSDDCSHKRSAGKFMRHYCPETCGLCNGGGCADQPDQAKYCSFWKGQGLCENDKNTMKLFCKKTCNLC
;
A
#
# COMPACT_ATOMS: atom_id res chain seq x y z
N MET A 1 26.99 -30.88 -13.05
CA MET A 1 25.59 -30.50 -12.73
C MET A 1 25.20 -31.16 -11.42
N LEU A 2 25.21 -30.38 -10.33
CA LEU A 2 24.96 -30.86 -8.97
C LEU A 2 23.47 -31.17 -8.77
N ASN A 3 23.18 -32.30 -8.12
CA ASN A 3 21.90 -32.97 -8.06
C ASN A 3 20.86 -32.24 -7.17
N TRP A 4 20.16 -31.26 -7.76
CA TRP A 4 19.08 -30.45 -7.16
C TRP A 4 17.97 -31.28 -6.50
N LYS A 5 17.71 -32.50 -6.99
CA LYS A 5 16.67 -33.38 -6.43
C LYS A 5 17.05 -33.89 -5.04
N ASN A 6 18.33 -34.19 -4.79
CA ASN A 6 18.81 -34.59 -3.46
C ASN A 6 18.76 -33.45 -2.45
N TRP A 7 19.03 -32.21 -2.88
CA TRP A 7 18.96 -31.05 -1.99
C TRP A 7 17.53 -30.78 -1.50
N ARG A 8 16.54 -30.88 -2.40
CA ARG A 8 15.12 -30.68 -2.06
C ARG A 8 14.58 -31.78 -1.14
N ALA A 9 15.03 -33.02 -1.30
CA ALA A 9 14.66 -34.13 -0.42
C ALA A 9 15.26 -33.96 0.99
N ASN A 10 16.54 -33.58 1.08
CA ASN A 10 17.19 -33.30 2.36
C ASN A 10 16.58 -32.08 3.07
N TRP A 11 16.22 -31.03 2.33
CA TRP A 11 15.53 -29.87 2.89
C TRP A 11 14.17 -30.24 3.50
N LYS A 12 13.36 -31.05 2.80
CA LYS A 12 12.09 -31.56 3.34
C LYS A 12 12.28 -32.44 4.59
N LYS A 13 13.33 -33.27 4.62
CA LYS A 13 13.64 -34.10 5.79
C LYS A 13 14.04 -33.25 7.00
N LEU A 14 14.80 -32.17 6.77
CA LEU A 14 15.21 -31.23 7.80
C LEU A 14 14.02 -30.44 8.37
N GLU A 15 13.12 -29.96 7.51
CA GLU A 15 11.90 -29.28 7.93
C GLU A 15 10.94 -30.21 8.69
N LEU A 16 10.83 -31.48 8.27
CA LEU A 16 10.04 -32.47 9.00
C LEU A 16 10.61 -32.76 10.39
N GLN A 17 11.95 -32.79 10.54
CA GLN A 17 12.57 -32.95 11.85
C GLN A 17 12.38 -31.73 12.76
N LYS A 18 12.42 -30.51 12.20
CA LYS A 18 12.10 -29.30 12.96
C LYS A 18 10.65 -29.31 13.44
N ALA A 19 9.70 -29.62 12.56
CA ALA A 19 8.29 -29.70 12.91
C ALA A 19 8.00 -30.76 13.98
N LYS A 20 8.65 -31.93 13.90
CA LYS A 20 8.55 -32.96 14.95
C LYS A 20 9.09 -32.48 16.30
N LYS A 21 10.20 -31.75 16.30
CA LYS A 21 10.81 -31.21 17.53
C LYS A 21 9.94 -30.10 18.16
N GLU A 22 9.36 -29.25 17.33
CA GLU A 22 8.46 -28.17 17.78
C GLU A 22 7.15 -28.74 18.35
N LEU A 23 6.60 -29.78 17.72
CA LEU A 23 5.44 -30.49 18.25
C LEU A 23 5.75 -31.18 19.59
N ALA A 24 6.92 -31.81 19.73
CA ALA A 24 7.33 -32.43 20.99
C ALA A 24 7.45 -31.41 22.14
N ASN A 25 8.05 -30.24 21.87
CA ASN A 25 8.15 -29.16 22.85
C ASN A 25 6.77 -28.63 23.27
N ASN A 26 5.85 -28.46 22.33
CA ASN A 26 4.49 -27.97 22.61
C ASN A 26 3.69 -28.98 23.45
N ILE A 27 3.88 -30.29 23.21
CA ILE A 27 3.27 -31.35 24.01
C ILE A 27 3.84 -31.35 25.44
N GLU A 28 5.15 -31.16 25.59
CA GLU A 28 5.82 -31.10 26.89
C GLU A 28 5.36 -29.88 27.72
N GLU A 29 5.21 -28.71 27.08
CA GLU A 29 4.67 -27.50 27.69
C GLU A 29 3.20 -27.67 28.13
N TYR A 30 2.38 -28.33 27.29
CA TYR A 30 1.00 -28.64 27.63
C TYR A 30 0.91 -29.60 28.83
N LEU A 31 1.73 -30.65 28.87
CA LEU A 31 1.79 -31.60 29.98
C LEU A 31 2.25 -30.91 31.28
N HIS A 32 3.23 -30.02 31.23
CA HIS A 32 3.66 -29.22 32.39
C HIS A 32 2.59 -28.22 32.86
N SER A 33 1.84 -27.60 31.95
CA SER A 33 0.71 -26.73 32.33
C SER A 33 -0.43 -27.49 33.02
N SER A 34 -0.65 -28.75 32.63
CA SER A 34 -1.73 -29.58 33.19
C SER A 34 -1.48 -30.06 34.63
N THR A 35 -0.22 -30.10 35.09
CA THR A 35 0.13 -30.45 36.47
C THR A 35 -0.19 -29.37 37.51
N HIS A 36 -0.55 -28.16 37.08
CA HIS A 36 -0.88 -27.03 37.98
C HIS A 36 -2.38 -26.81 38.24
N VAL A 37 -3.29 -27.63 37.70
CA VAL A 37 -4.76 -27.39 37.75
C VAL A 37 -5.50 -28.22 38.84
N LYS A 38 -4.80 -28.76 39.86
CA LYS A 38 -5.44 -29.46 41.00
C LYS A 38 -5.35 -28.75 42.36
N LYS A 39 -5.22 -27.43 42.38
CA LYS A 39 -5.46 -26.63 43.60
C LYS A 39 -6.16 -25.33 43.25
N GLU A 40 -7.49 -25.35 43.27
CA GLU A 40 -8.36 -24.25 43.72
C GLU A 40 -9.81 -24.55 43.34
N LYS A 41 -10.58 -25.04 44.32
CA LYS A 41 -12.00 -24.75 44.55
C LYS A 41 -12.42 -25.49 45.83
N ASP A 42 -12.62 -24.73 46.90
CA ASP A 42 -13.89 -24.71 47.66
C ASP A 42 -13.68 -24.04 49.03
N THR A 43 -14.05 -22.76 49.11
CA THR A 43 -14.43 -22.09 50.36
C THR A 43 -15.95 -22.12 50.48
N LYS A 44 -16.47 -23.02 51.31
CA LYS A 44 -17.71 -22.81 52.07
C LYS A 44 -17.66 -23.58 53.39
N THR A 45 -17.56 -22.81 54.47
CA THR A 45 -18.10 -23.02 55.82
C THR A 45 -17.86 -24.34 56.57
N ASN A 46 -17.25 -24.15 57.76
CA ASN A 46 -17.41 -24.86 59.04
C ASN A 46 -16.85 -26.29 59.21
N ALA A 47 -15.84 -26.36 60.09
CA ALA A 47 -15.57 -27.32 61.15
C ALA A 47 -16.19 -28.74 61.05
N ASP A 48 -15.35 -29.77 60.87
CA ASP A 48 -14.87 -30.64 61.96
C ASP A 48 -13.98 -31.78 61.42
N ASP A 49 -12.93 -32.08 62.19
CA ASP A 49 -12.17 -33.32 62.36
C ASP A 49 -11.58 -34.16 61.18
N ASN A 50 -10.24 -34.21 61.21
CA ASN A 50 -9.35 -35.38 61.08
C ASN A 50 -9.72 -36.55 60.13
N LYS A 51 -8.82 -36.87 59.19
CA LYS A 51 -7.89 -38.03 59.27
C LYS A 51 -7.10 -38.26 57.97
N VAL A 52 -5.78 -38.31 58.14
CA VAL A 52 -4.73 -38.69 57.18
C VAL A 52 -5.00 -40.01 56.45
N LYS A 53 -4.84 -40.06 55.11
CA LYS A 53 -4.42 -41.26 54.33
C LYS A 53 -3.57 -40.92 53.09
N LYS A 54 -2.25 -41.02 53.29
CA LYS A 54 -1.19 -41.70 52.49
C LYS A 54 -1.38 -41.90 50.96
N SER A 55 -0.47 -41.26 50.21
CA SER A 55 0.33 -41.70 49.03
C SER A 55 -0.25 -42.72 48.03
N THR A 56 -0.15 -42.37 46.75
CA THR A 56 0.33 -43.28 45.70
C THR A 56 1.00 -42.49 44.57
N GLU A 57 2.32 -42.60 44.46
CA GLU A 57 3.09 -42.19 43.28
C GLU A 57 2.69 -43.07 42.08
N LEU A 58 2.15 -42.46 41.02
CA LEU A 58 2.00 -43.10 39.72
C LEU A 58 3.26 -42.80 38.89
N LYS A 59 4.06 -43.83 38.62
CA LYS A 59 5.18 -43.75 37.68
C LYS A 59 4.63 -43.62 36.24
N PRO A 60 5.25 -42.79 35.38
CA PRO A 60 4.86 -42.70 33.98
C PRO A 60 5.10 -44.03 33.26
N LYS A 61 4.08 -44.52 32.55
CA LYS A 61 4.14 -45.71 31.71
C LYS A 61 4.91 -45.35 30.43
N GLU A 62 5.93 -46.11 30.07
CA GLU A 62 6.60 -46.00 28.77
C GLU A 62 5.59 -46.30 27.66
N ILE A 63 5.40 -45.35 26.76
CA ILE A 63 4.56 -45.48 25.56
C ILE A 63 5.35 -46.31 24.54
N THR A 64 4.76 -47.39 24.05
CA THR A 64 5.41 -48.27 23.07
C THR A 64 5.17 -47.77 21.63
N GLU A 65 6.00 -48.21 20.67
CA GLU A 65 5.81 -47.87 19.25
C GLU A 65 4.46 -48.35 18.68
N GLU A 66 3.87 -49.40 19.26
CA GLU A 66 2.57 -49.94 18.86
C GLU A 66 1.40 -49.05 19.34
N ASP A 67 1.52 -48.44 20.53
CA ASP A 67 0.55 -47.46 21.04
C ASP A 67 0.50 -46.20 20.16
N LEU A 68 1.65 -45.81 19.57
CA LEU A 68 1.77 -44.67 18.67
C LEU A 68 1.08 -44.92 17.31
N ASP A 69 1.16 -46.14 16.78
CA ASP A 69 0.55 -46.50 15.50
C ASP A 69 -0.98 -46.60 15.58
N GLU A 70 -1.53 -46.94 16.75
CA GLU A 70 -2.99 -46.95 16.98
C GLU A 70 -3.55 -45.51 17.10
N ILE A 71 -2.83 -44.62 17.77
CA ILE A 71 -3.18 -43.18 17.88
C ILE A 71 -3.13 -42.49 16.50
N VAL A 72 -2.18 -42.85 15.65
CA VAL A 72 -2.06 -42.27 14.29
C VAL A 72 -3.20 -42.75 13.36
N LYS A 73 -3.74 -43.95 13.57
CA LYS A 73 -4.88 -44.48 12.78
C LYS A 73 -6.20 -43.78 13.08
N GLU A 74 -6.39 -43.27 14.30
CA GLU A 74 -7.59 -42.50 14.67
C GLU A 74 -7.50 -41.02 14.25
N TYR A 75 -6.30 -40.52 13.92
CA TYR A 75 -6.11 -39.13 13.56
C TYR A 75 -6.37 -38.91 12.05
N ASN A 76 -7.52 -38.33 11.72
CA ASN A 76 -7.88 -38.01 10.34
C ASN A 76 -7.04 -36.84 9.81
N VAL A 77 -5.86 -37.16 9.27
CA VAL A 77 -4.85 -36.19 8.80
C VAL A 77 -5.41 -35.21 7.76
N GLU A 78 -6.34 -35.64 6.90
CA GLU A 78 -6.96 -34.78 5.89
C GLU A 78 -7.94 -33.76 6.50
N GLU A 79 -8.60 -34.11 7.60
CA GLU A 79 -9.48 -33.19 8.32
C GLU A 79 -8.69 -32.16 9.12
N ALA A 80 -7.62 -32.59 9.78
CA ALA A 80 -6.68 -31.69 10.46
C ALA A 80 -6.04 -30.70 9.46
N LYS A 81 -5.66 -31.16 8.26
CA LYS A 81 -5.12 -30.32 7.19
C LYS A 81 -6.14 -29.30 6.69
N ARG A 82 -7.38 -29.72 6.44
CA ARG A 82 -8.46 -28.82 5.99
C ARG A 82 -8.77 -27.74 7.04
N SER A 83 -8.74 -28.11 8.32
CA SER A 83 -8.92 -27.17 9.43
C SER A 83 -7.79 -26.15 9.49
N ALA A 84 -6.54 -26.57 9.31
CA ALA A 84 -5.38 -25.68 9.27
C ALA A 84 -5.39 -24.72 8.06
N GLU A 85 -5.76 -25.20 6.87
CA GLU A 85 -5.86 -24.37 5.66
C GLU A 85 -6.96 -23.30 5.79
N GLU A 86 -8.10 -23.65 6.39
CA GLU A 86 -9.19 -22.70 6.65
C GLU A 86 -8.81 -21.64 7.69
N SER A 87 -8.06 -22.02 8.73
CA SER A 87 -7.54 -21.07 9.71
C SER A 87 -6.56 -20.08 9.06
N LEU A 88 -5.62 -20.58 8.25
CA LEU A 88 -4.66 -19.75 7.54
C LEU A 88 -5.35 -18.77 6.57
N ARG A 89 -6.42 -19.21 5.89
CA ARG A 89 -7.18 -18.37 4.98
C ARG A 89 -7.87 -17.21 5.72
N LYS A 90 -8.50 -17.49 6.86
CA LYS A 90 -9.15 -16.45 7.69
C LYS A 90 -8.14 -15.42 8.20
N ASP A 91 -6.96 -15.87 8.62
CA ASP A 91 -5.89 -14.98 9.04
C ASP A 91 -5.40 -14.11 7.88
N LEU A 92 -5.27 -14.67 6.67
CA LEU A 92 -4.87 -13.94 5.48
C LEU A 92 -5.90 -12.88 5.06
N GLU A 93 -7.20 -13.23 5.12
CA GLU A 93 -8.30 -12.32 4.82
C GLU A 93 -8.35 -11.16 5.84
N ALA A 94 -8.18 -11.45 7.14
CA ALA A 94 -8.11 -10.43 8.19
C ALA A 94 -6.90 -9.48 8.01
N ILE A 95 -5.73 -10.02 7.62
CA ILE A 95 -4.56 -9.21 7.29
C ILE A 95 -4.86 -8.30 6.10
N LEU A 96 -5.43 -8.84 5.01
CA LEU A 96 -5.76 -8.09 3.81
C LEU A 96 -6.76 -6.96 4.09
N GLU A 97 -7.80 -7.24 4.88
CA GLU A 97 -8.77 -6.22 5.31
C GLU A 97 -8.13 -5.15 6.19
N SER A 98 -7.23 -5.53 7.09
CA SER A 98 -6.49 -4.58 7.92
C SER A 98 -5.60 -3.66 7.09
N GLU A 99 -4.95 -4.18 6.05
CA GLU A 99 -4.11 -3.41 5.13
C GLU A 99 -4.94 -2.49 4.23
N LEU A 100 -6.09 -2.96 3.73
CA LEU A 100 -7.03 -2.13 2.97
C LEU A 100 -7.60 -0.99 3.81
N LYS A 101 -7.91 -1.24 5.09
CA LYS A 101 -8.41 -0.23 6.03
C LYS A 101 -7.34 0.79 6.41
N LYS A 102 -6.08 0.37 6.58
CA LYS A 102 -4.92 1.28 6.71
C LYS A 102 -4.74 2.15 5.47
N ARG A 103 -5.01 1.60 4.28
CA ARG A 103 -4.95 2.31 3.00
C ARG A 103 -6.09 3.32 2.83
N SER A 104 -7.26 3.05 3.41
CA SER A 104 -8.42 3.96 3.38
C SER A 104 -8.41 5.02 4.48
N SER A 105 -7.69 4.78 5.59
CA SER A 105 -7.61 5.70 6.74
C SER A 105 -6.36 6.58 6.76
N MET A 106 -5.50 6.52 5.74
CA MET A 106 -4.41 7.48 5.61
C MET A 106 -5.01 8.85 5.32
N PRO A 107 -4.69 9.89 6.11
CA PRO A 107 -5.17 11.23 5.82
C PRO A 107 -4.57 11.65 4.48
N ILE A 108 -5.42 11.76 3.47
CA ILE A 108 -5.18 12.60 2.30
C ILE A 108 -4.77 13.94 2.91
N GLN A 109 -3.50 14.33 2.76
CA GLN A 109 -3.04 15.64 3.25
C GLN A 109 -3.98 16.69 2.66
N THR A 110 -4.84 17.24 3.51
CA THR A 110 -5.77 18.29 3.12
C THR A 110 -4.95 19.54 2.94
N CYS A 111 -4.62 19.85 1.70
CA CYS A 111 -4.00 21.11 1.39
C CYS A 111 -5.03 22.22 1.50
N GLU A 112 -4.86 23.04 2.53
CA GLU A 112 -5.69 24.20 2.79
C GLU A 112 -4.83 25.42 3.09
N ASP A 113 -5.40 26.59 2.82
CA ASP A 113 -4.80 27.84 3.26
C ASP A 113 -5.14 28.03 4.73
N LYS A 114 -4.11 28.21 5.56
CA LYS A 114 -4.26 28.50 7.00
C LYS A 114 -4.56 29.97 7.25
N ARG A 115 -4.47 30.79 6.21
CA ARG A 115 -4.68 32.24 6.25
C ARG A 115 -5.86 32.63 5.36
N PRO A 116 -6.80 33.46 5.85
CA PRO A 116 -7.93 33.91 5.05
C PRO A 116 -7.52 34.89 3.94
N ASP A 117 -6.39 35.58 4.09
CA ASP A 117 -5.91 36.63 3.19
C ASP A 117 -4.96 36.13 2.09
N CYS A 118 -4.81 34.81 1.93
CA CYS A 118 -3.92 34.23 0.93
C CYS A 118 -4.21 34.72 -0.50
N ALA A 119 -5.48 34.94 -0.85
CA ALA A 119 -5.87 35.47 -2.16
C ALA A 119 -5.29 36.87 -2.43
N ILE A 120 -5.21 37.71 -1.40
CA ILE A 120 -4.63 39.05 -1.47
C ILE A 120 -3.11 38.93 -1.62
N LEU A 121 -2.48 38.11 -0.78
CA LEU A 121 -1.03 37.90 -0.81
C LEU A 121 -0.54 37.36 -2.16
N LYS A 122 -1.30 36.46 -2.79
CA LYS A 122 -1.00 35.99 -4.15
C LYS A 122 -0.96 37.11 -5.17
N LYS A 123 -1.89 38.07 -5.11
CA LYS A 123 -1.90 39.25 -6.01
C LYS A 123 -0.65 40.11 -5.82
N SER A 124 -0.13 40.17 -4.60
CA SER A 124 1.12 40.86 -4.27
C SER A 124 2.40 40.09 -4.66
N LYS A 125 2.30 39.04 -5.50
CA LYS A 125 3.43 38.23 -6.01
C LYS A 125 4.30 37.57 -4.92
N THR A 126 3.77 37.36 -3.72
CA THR A 126 4.55 36.81 -2.59
C THR A 126 4.81 35.30 -2.68
N CYS A 127 4.06 34.57 -3.52
CA CYS A 127 4.20 33.12 -3.70
C CYS A 127 5.54 32.66 -4.32
N GLY A 128 6.35 33.55 -4.90
CA GLY A 128 7.60 33.21 -5.58
C GLY A 128 8.78 34.14 -5.28
N GLY A 129 8.69 34.92 -4.20
CA GLY A 129 9.70 35.92 -3.82
C GLY A 129 10.29 35.68 -2.42
N LYS A 130 10.69 36.75 -1.74
CA LYS A 130 11.28 36.73 -0.39
C LYS A 130 10.44 35.96 0.66
N TYR A 131 9.13 35.86 0.44
CA TYR A 131 8.18 35.23 1.37
C TYR A 131 7.76 33.81 0.98
N THR A 132 8.45 33.19 0.02
CA THR A 132 8.07 31.86 -0.52
C THR A 132 7.88 30.81 0.58
N ASP A 133 8.74 30.75 1.60
CA ASP A 133 8.61 29.76 2.67
C ASP A 133 7.43 30.04 3.62
N VAL A 134 7.13 31.32 3.85
CA VAL A 134 5.95 31.73 4.62
C VAL A 134 4.66 31.40 3.86
N MET A 135 4.67 31.63 2.54
CA MET A 135 3.54 31.32 1.66
C MET A 135 3.33 29.81 1.50
N LYS A 136 4.41 29.03 1.43
CA LYS A 136 4.39 27.56 1.47
C LYS A 136 3.84 26.96 2.75
N LYS A 137 3.83 27.70 3.87
CA LYS A 137 3.33 27.17 5.16
C LYS A 137 1.88 27.57 5.43
N ASN A 138 1.48 28.74 4.94
CA ASN A 138 0.21 29.37 5.33
C ASN A 138 -0.77 29.51 4.17
N CYS A 139 -0.28 29.51 2.94
CA CYS A 139 -1.07 29.72 1.73
C CYS A 139 -0.79 28.60 0.71
N GLU A 140 -0.72 27.37 1.20
CA GLU A 140 -0.37 26.17 0.46
C GLU A 140 -1.27 25.98 -0.77
N LYS A 141 -2.57 26.22 -0.62
CA LYS A 141 -3.58 26.07 -1.68
C LYS A 141 -3.57 27.23 -2.65
N THR A 142 -3.56 28.45 -2.13
CA THR A 142 -3.55 29.65 -2.95
C THR A 142 -2.26 29.81 -3.74
N CYS A 143 -1.10 29.51 -3.15
CA CYS A 143 0.20 29.54 -3.85
C CYS A 143 0.50 28.26 -4.63
N GLY A 144 -0.32 27.21 -4.48
CA GLY A 144 -0.25 25.98 -5.28
C GLY A 144 0.88 25.04 -4.88
N HIS A 145 1.25 25.08 -3.61
CA HIS A 145 2.23 24.20 -2.98
C HIS A 145 1.62 22.88 -2.47
N CYS A 146 0.30 22.73 -2.57
CA CYS A 146 -0.45 21.54 -2.15
C CYS A 146 0.08 20.17 -2.57
N ASN A 147 0.88 20.12 -3.63
CA ASN A 147 1.18 18.86 -4.30
C ASN A 147 2.68 18.61 -4.44
N ASP A 148 3.57 19.50 -4.01
CA ASP A 148 4.98 19.30 -4.35
C ASP A 148 5.55 18.05 -3.63
N CYS A 149 6.01 17.08 -4.41
CA CYS A 149 6.90 16.01 -3.99
C CYS A 149 8.20 16.65 -3.46
N TYR A 150 8.27 16.98 -2.18
CA TYR A 150 9.46 17.55 -1.57
C TYR A 150 9.70 17.01 -0.16
N ASP A 151 10.96 17.08 0.25
CA ASP A 151 11.34 16.81 1.62
C ASP A 151 11.14 18.05 2.46
N LYS A 152 10.47 17.91 3.60
CA LYS A 152 10.33 18.98 4.59
C LYS A 152 11.70 19.44 5.12
N TYR A 153 12.67 18.52 5.19
CA TYR A 153 14.03 18.80 5.66
C TYR A 153 15.10 18.19 4.72
N PRO A 154 15.33 18.74 3.51
CA PRO A 154 16.13 18.10 2.46
C PRO A 154 17.52 17.64 2.92
N SER A 155 18.27 18.50 3.62
CA SER A 155 19.62 18.17 4.11
C SER A 155 19.61 17.01 5.11
N ARG A 156 18.57 16.91 5.95
CA ARG A 156 18.41 15.81 6.91
C ARG A 156 17.91 14.55 6.23
N CYS A 157 17.05 14.68 5.23
CA CYS A 157 16.52 13.53 4.51
C CYS A 157 17.63 12.77 3.77
N SER A 158 18.58 13.48 3.16
CA SER A 158 19.79 12.85 2.59
C SER A 158 20.58 12.04 3.63
N TYR A 159 20.70 12.56 4.84
CA TYR A 159 21.33 11.85 5.95
C TYR A 159 20.50 10.64 6.42
N PHE A 160 19.19 10.81 6.60
CA PHE A 160 18.27 9.74 7.01
C PHE A 160 18.20 8.60 6.01
N LYS A 161 18.28 8.89 4.71
CA LYS A 161 18.39 7.88 3.66
C LYS A 161 19.66 7.06 3.78
N LYS A 162 20.81 7.71 4.02
CA LYS A 162 22.09 7.00 4.25
C LYS A 162 22.03 6.07 5.47
N LEU A 163 21.22 6.42 6.48
CA LEU A 163 20.97 5.60 7.67
C LEU A 163 19.92 4.49 7.47
N GLY A 164 19.31 4.38 6.29
CA GLY A 164 18.25 3.40 6.00
C GLY A 164 16.94 3.70 6.73
N LEU A 165 16.68 4.95 7.13
CA LEU A 165 15.44 5.30 7.85
C LEU A 165 14.20 5.32 6.96
N CYS A 166 14.38 5.35 5.63
CA CYS A 166 13.28 5.20 4.67
C CYS A 166 12.52 3.88 4.90
N ASP A 167 13.25 2.79 5.17
CA ASP A 167 12.66 1.47 5.39
C ASP A 167 12.28 1.24 6.87
N LYS A 168 13.12 1.74 7.79
CA LYS A 168 12.90 1.56 9.24
C LYS A 168 11.80 2.44 9.81
N MET A 169 11.54 3.59 9.20
CA MET A 169 10.59 4.59 9.71
C MET A 169 9.67 5.16 8.61
N PRO A 170 8.94 4.30 7.88
CA PRO A 170 8.23 4.70 6.65
C PRO A 170 7.19 5.79 6.91
N THR A 171 6.46 5.75 8.02
CA THR A 171 5.44 6.76 8.35
C THR A 171 6.03 8.15 8.60
N LYS A 172 7.18 8.24 9.29
CA LYS A 172 7.87 9.52 9.53
C LYS A 172 8.55 10.02 8.26
N MET A 173 9.12 9.12 7.48
CA MET A 173 9.77 9.46 6.22
C MET A 173 8.77 9.87 5.15
N GLU A 174 7.57 9.29 5.12
CA GLU A 174 6.47 9.76 4.29
C GLU A 174 6.06 11.19 4.66
N LYS A 175 6.04 11.53 5.95
CA LYS A 175 5.69 12.90 6.36
C LYS A 175 6.77 13.95 6.08
N TYR A 176 8.05 13.59 6.20
CA TYR A 176 9.14 14.56 6.25
C TYR A 176 10.18 14.43 5.15
N CYS A 177 10.38 13.23 4.63
CA CYS A 177 11.36 12.89 3.60
C CYS A 177 10.67 12.25 2.39
N TYR A 178 9.53 12.82 2.03
CA TYR A 178 8.61 12.29 1.03
C TYR A 178 9.29 12.07 -0.32
N LYS A 179 10.18 12.99 -0.73
CA LYS A 179 10.94 12.88 -1.98
C LYS A 179 12.14 11.96 -1.85
N THR A 180 12.98 12.18 -0.85
CA THR A 180 14.23 11.43 -0.67
C THR A 180 14.00 9.93 -0.47
N CYS A 181 12.96 9.58 0.28
CA CYS A 181 12.56 8.19 0.53
C CYS A 181 11.59 7.63 -0.53
N GLY A 182 11.39 8.34 -1.64
CA GLY A 182 10.62 7.82 -2.78
C GLY A 182 9.11 7.71 -2.55
N HIS A 183 8.58 8.36 -1.52
CA HIS A 183 7.15 8.33 -1.20
C HIS A 183 6.30 9.25 -2.08
N CYS A 184 6.90 9.95 -3.05
CA CYS A 184 6.17 10.72 -4.05
C CYS A 184 5.34 9.81 -4.94
N ARG A 185 4.18 9.43 -4.41
CA ARG A 185 3.23 8.55 -5.08
C ARG A 185 2.61 9.31 -6.22
N MET A 186 2.81 8.77 -7.41
CA MET A 186 2.01 9.09 -8.57
C MET A 186 0.53 8.86 -8.26
N PRO A 187 -0.40 9.67 -8.81
CA PRO A 187 -1.81 9.34 -8.75
C PRO A 187 -2.02 7.90 -9.23
N ALA A 188 -2.84 7.14 -8.52
CA ALA A 188 -3.15 5.78 -8.95
C ALA A 188 -3.65 5.82 -10.40
N PRO A 189 -3.08 4.99 -11.30
CA PRO A 189 -3.56 4.93 -12.67
C PRO A 189 -5.05 4.59 -12.68
N PRO A 190 -5.85 5.19 -13.58
CA PRO A 190 -7.22 4.75 -13.80
C PRO A 190 -7.19 3.29 -14.30
N PRO A 191 -8.24 2.48 -14.04
CA PRO A 191 -8.29 1.08 -14.47
C PRO A 191 -7.97 0.88 -15.96
N CYS A 192 -8.40 1.83 -16.81
CA CYS A 192 -8.15 1.80 -18.25
C CYS A 192 -6.66 1.80 -18.63
N ALA A 193 -5.77 2.38 -17.81
CA ALA A 193 -4.36 2.51 -18.15
C ALA A 193 -3.65 1.17 -18.30
N ASN A 194 -4.09 0.16 -17.54
CA ASN A 194 -3.49 -1.18 -17.54
C ASN A 194 -4.16 -2.17 -18.49
N THR A 195 -5.08 -1.69 -19.33
CA THR A 195 -5.73 -2.53 -20.34
C THR A 195 -4.96 -2.50 -21.65
N ALA A 196 -5.06 -3.56 -22.45
CA ALA A 196 -4.37 -3.65 -23.75
C ALA A 196 -4.74 -2.51 -24.73
N LEU A 197 -5.98 -2.00 -24.63
CA LEU A 197 -6.51 -0.93 -25.49
C LEU A 197 -6.27 0.47 -24.91
N GLY A 198 -6.08 0.58 -23.59
CA GLY A 198 -5.86 1.84 -22.89
C GLY A 198 -7.14 2.63 -22.64
N CYS A 199 -6.95 3.92 -22.37
CA CYS A 199 -8.03 4.86 -22.06
C CYS A 199 -8.55 5.59 -23.31
N CYS A 200 -9.81 6.02 -23.27
CA CYS A 200 -10.35 7.06 -24.12
C CYS A 200 -9.65 8.41 -23.90
N TRP A 201 -9.95 9.41 -24.75
CA TRP A 201 -9.36 10.76 -24.66
C TRP A 201 -9.56 11.42 -23.28
N ASN A 202 -10.64 11.07 -22.57
CA ASN A 202 -10.95 11.58 -21.24
C ASN A 202 -10.08 10.97 -20.13
N ARG A 203 -9.25 9.95 -20.44
CA ARG A 203 -8.35 9.25 -19.51
C ARG A 203 -9.03 8.56 -18.33
N VAL A 204 -10.32 8.29 -18.45
CA VAL A 204 -11.10 7.61 -17.40
C VAL A 204 -11.79 6.39 -17.97
N THR A 205 -12.39 6.52 -19.14
CA THR A 205 -13.15 5.44 -19.78
C THR A 205 -12.18 4.45 -20.43
N THR A 206 -12.32 3.16 -20.10
CA THR A 206 -11.61 2.06 -20.76
C THR A 206 -12.12 1.87 -22.17
N LYS A 207 -11.23 1.77 -23.16
CA LYS A 207 -11.61 1.42 -24.54
C LYS A 207 -12.04 -0.05 -24.62
N ILE A 208 -13.17 -0.32 -25.26
CA ILE A 208 -13.63 -1.71 -25.53
C ILE A 208 -13.08 -2.28 -26.84
N ASP A 209 -12.69 -1.43 -27.79
CA ASP A 209 -12.09 -1.81 -29.06
C ASP A 209 -11.02 -0.79 -29.48
N LYS A 210 -10.30 -1.09 -30.58
CA LYS A 210 -9.25 -0.20 -31.11
C LYS A 210 -9.81 1.16 -31.55
N ALA A 211 -11.04 1.19 -32.06
CA ALA A 211 -11.70 2.42 -32.50
C ALA A 211 -12.13 3.31 -31.32
N GLY A 212 -12.32 2.72 -30.14
CA GLY A 212 -12.92 3.37 -28.98
C GLY A 212 -14.41 3.62 -29.17
N SER A 213 -15.18 2.62 -29.64
CA SER A 213 -16.62 2.78 -29.89
C SER A 213 -17.43 3.21 -28.67
N ASN A 214 -16.94 2.93 -27.45
CA ASN A 214 -17.55 3.38 -26.20
C ASN A 214 -16.99 4.70 -25.65
N CYS A 215 -16.07 5.34 -26.37
CA CYS A 215 -15.50 6.59 -25.91
C CYS A 215 -16.54 7.71 -25.95
N PRO A 216 -16.57 8.59 -24.94
CA PRO A 216 -17.42 9.77 -24.99
C PRO A 216 -17.15 10.59 -26.24
N VAL A 217 -18.16 11.31 -26.73
CA VAL A 217 -17.97 12.25 -27.84
C VAL A 217 -16.92 13.28 -27.42
N CYS A 218 -15.83 13.38 -28.18
CA CYS A 218 -14.82 14.38 -27.91
C CYS A 218 -15.22 15.70 -28.55
N LYS A 219 -15.90 16.54 -27.76
CA LYS A 219 -16.40 17.84 -28.23
C LYS A 219 -16.43 18.86 -27.12
N ASP A 220 -16.19 20.11 -27.49
CA ASP A 220 -16.32 21.22 -26.55
C ASP A 220 -17.77 21.40 -26.09
N SER A 221 -17.99 21.31 -24.79
CA SER A 221 -19.29 21.49 -24.13
C SER A 221 -19.69 22.96 -24.08
N TYR A 222 -18.73 23.86 -23.89
CA TYR A 222 -18.96 25.30 -23.72
C TYR A 222 -18.21 26.14 -24.74
N LYS A 223 -18.54 26.01 -26.03
CA LYS A 223 -17.81 26.61 -27.17
C LYS A 223 -17.24 28.02 -26.93
N ARG A 224 -18.04 28.97 -26.42
CA ARG A 224 -17.59 30.34 -26.13
C ARG A 224 -16.53 30.37 -25.03
N LEU A 225 -16.76 29.70 -23.91
CA LEU A 225 -15.79 29.60 -22.81
C LEU A 225 -14.52 28.89 -23.27
N CYS A 226 -14.66 27.82 -24.05
CA CYS A 226 -13.52 27.08 -24.58
C CYS A 226 -12.61 27.98 -25.42
N LYS A 227 -13.19 28.77 -26.34
CA LYS A 227 -12.44 29.73 -27.14
C LYS A 227 -11.76 30.81 -26.28
N THR A 228 -12.50 31.41 -25.34
CA THR A 228 -11.99 32.50 -24.50
C THR A 228 -10.85 32.06 -23.58
N PHE A 229 -10.92 30.86 -23.03
CA PHE A 229 -9.96 30.35 -22.03
C PHE A 229 -9.04 29.26 -22.59
N SER A 230 -8.83 29.23 -23.90
CA SER A 230 -7.99 28.21 -24.56
C SER A 230 -6.57 28.10 -23.97
N ASP A 231 -5.99 29.23 -23.55
CA ASP A 231 -4.67 29.26 -22.90
C ASP A 231 -4.62 28.51 -21.56
N ASP A 232 -5.76 28.37 -20.88
CA ASP A 232 -5.85 27.64 -19.61
C ASP A 232 -5.71 26.12 -19.80
N CYS A 233 -5.75 25.58 -21.02
CA CYS A 233 -5.55 24.15 -21.28
C CYS A 233 -4.25 23.60 -20.68
N SER A 234 -3.20 24.42 -20.61
CA SER A 234 -1.89 24.08 -20.02
C SER A 234 -1.81 24.35 -18.51
N HIS A 235 -2.84 24.96 -17.93
CA HIS A 235 -2.83 25.36 -16.53
C HIS A 235 -2.94 24.13 -15.61
N LYS A 236 -2.13 24.08 -14.55
CA LYS A 236 -1.99 22.90 -13.68
C LYS A 236 -3.12 22.74 -12.65
N ARG A 237 -3.92 23.79 -12.47
CA ARG A 237 -4.96 23.88 -11.42
C ARG A 237 -6.37 23.67 -12.00
N SER A 238 -7.38 23.98 -11.19
CA SER A 238 -8.80 23.82 -11.52
C SER A 238 -9.20 24.41 -12.87
N ALA A 239 -8.70 25.59 -13.24
CA ALA A 239 -8.98 26.19 -14.55
C ALA A 239 -8.58 25.26 -15.71
N GLY A 240 -7.34 24.79 -15.75
CA GLY A 240 -6.94 23.85 -16.81
C GLY A 240 -7.56 22.47 -16.68
N LYS A 241 -7.88 22.00 -15.46
CA LYS A 241 -8.66 20.76 -15.29
C LYS A 241 -10.06 20.90 -15.89
N PHE A 242 -10.71 22.03 -15.66
CA PHE A 242 -12.00 22.38 -16.24
C PHE A 242 -11.91 22.43 -17.76
N MET A 243 -10.93 23.16 -18.30
CA MET A 243 -10.72 23.26 -19.76
C MET A 243 -10.49 21.88 -20.39
N ARG A 244 -9.60 21.06 -19.83
CA ARG A 244 -9.35 19.70 -20.37
C ARG A 244 -10.53 18.75 -20.23
N HIS A 245 -11.49 19.03 -19.35
CA HIS A 245 -12.66 18.18 -19.17
C HIS A 245 -13.81 18.59 -20.08
N TYR A 246 -14.12 19.90 -20.14
CA TYR A 246 -15.27 20.44 -20.87
C TYR A 246 -14.92 21.00 -22.25
N CYS A 247 -13.64 21.22 -22.54
CA CYS A 247 -13.14 21.76 -23.79
C CYS A 247 -12.06 20.86 -24.43
N PRO A 248 -12.34 19.56 -24.64
CA PRO A 248 -11.33 18.63 -25.11
C PRO A 248 -10.90 18.84 -26.57
N GLU A 249 -11.74 19.44 -27.42
CA GLU A 249 -11.33 19.80 -28.79
C GLU A 249 -10.40 21.00 -28.75
N THR A 250 -10.79 22.08 -28.06
CA THR A 250 -9.94 23.27 -27.91
C THR A 250 -8.60 22.92 -27.25
N CYS A 251 -8.60 22.03 -26.26
CA CYS A 251 -7.37 21.56 -25.62
C CYS A 251 -6.61 20.47 -26.40
N GLY A 252 -7.05 20.12 -27.62
CA GLY A 252 -6.35 19.17 -28.50
C GLY A 252 -6.34 17.72 -28.02
N LEU A 253 -7.27 17.32 -27.14
CA LEU A 253 -7.31 16.00 -26.50
C LEU A 253 -7.90 14.90 -27.39
N CYS A 254 -8.72 15.25 -28.39
CA CYS A 254 -9.49 14.29 -29.17
C CYS A 254 -8.66 13.30 -29.98
N ASN A 255 -7.45 13.69 -30.40
CA ASN A 255 -6.56 12.85 -31.18
C ASN A 255 -5.38 12.35 -30.33
N GLY A 256 -5.69 11.82 -29.15
CA GLY A 256 -4.67 11.30 -28.21
C GLY A 256 -3.89 12.39 -27.45
N GLY A 257 -4.29 13.66 -27.54
CA GLY A 257 -3.73 14.75 -26.74
C GLY A 257 -2.29 15.14 -27.11
N GLY A 258 -1.89 14.95 -28.37
CA GLY A 258 -0.53 15.25 -28.85
C GLY A 258 0.59 14.49 -28.11
N CYS A 259 1.85 14.90 -28.27
CA CYS A 259 2.96 14.38 -27.47
C CYS A 259 3.34 15.37 -26.36
N ALA A 260 2.58 15.38 -25.27
CA ALA A 260 2.82 16.22 -24.10
C ALA A 260 2.55 15.47 -22.79
N ASP A 261 3.34 15.75 -21.76
CA ASP A 261 3.04 15.28 -20.41
C ASP A 261 1.75 15.92 -19.89
N GLN A 262 1.07 15.25 -18.98
CA GLN A 262 -0.14 15.79 -18.39
C GLN A 262 0.20 17.05 -17.58
N PRO A 263 -0.44 18.21 -17.84
CA PRO A 263 0.02 19.47 -17.26
C PRO A 263 0.11 19.50 -15.73
N ASP A 264 -0.79 18.81 -15.04
CA ASP A 264 -0.80 18.71 -13.59
C ASP A 264 0.29 17.78 -13.02
N GLN A 265 0.76 16.80 -13.79
CA GLN A 265 1.81 15.85 -13.40
C GLN A 265 3.20 16.18 -13.98
N ALA A 266 3.28 17.03 -15.01
CA ALA A 266 4.49 17.29 -15.78
C ALA A 266 5.72 17.65 -14.93
N LYS A 267 5.52 18.34 -13.78
CA LYS A 267 6.62 18.70 -12.86
C LYS A 267 7.30 17.50 -12.18
N TYR A 268 6.65 16.34 -12.12
CA TYR A 268 7.20 15.13 -11.50
C TYR A 268 7.80 14.17 -12.52
N CYS A 269 7.48 14.32 -13.80
CA CYS A 269 7.89 13.37 -14.82
C CYS A 269 9.40 13.16 -14.87
N SER A 270 10.22 14.21 -14.73
CA SER A 270 11.69 14.07 -14.67
C SER A 270 12.15 13.29 -13.44
N PHE A 271 11.49 13.50 -12.29
CA PHE A 271 11.79 12.75 -11.07
C PHE A 271 11.41 11.28 -11.23
N TRP A 272 10.21 10.99 -11.73
CA TRP A 272 9.73 9.63 -11.97
C TRP A 272 10.56 8.88 -13.01
N LYS A 273 10.99 9.57 -14.07
CA LYS A 273 11.96 9.03 -15.03
C LYS A 273 13.27 8.65 -14.34
N GLY A 274 13.80 9.50 -13.46
CA GLY A 274 15.00 9.20 -12.67
C GLY A 274 14.83 8.05 -11.68
N GLN A 275 13.59 7.62 -11.37
CA GLN A 275 13.29 6.42 -10.59
C GLN A 275 13.08 5.17 -11.47
N GLY A 276 13.28 5.25 -12.79
CA GLY A 276 13.06 4.14 -13.72
C GLY A 276 11.60 3.80 -13.97
N LEU A 277 10.66 4.73 -13.71
CA LEU A 277 9.23 4.46 -13.89
C LEU A 277 8.82 4.40 -15.37
N CYS A 278 9.61 4.99 -16.28
CA CYS A 278 9.35 4.89 -17.73
C CYS A 278 9.38 3.43 -18.21
N GLU A 279 10.20 2.60 -17.55
CA GLU A 279 10.35 1.18 -17.83
C GLU A 279 9.46 0.33 -16.92
N ASN A 280 9.48 0.60 -15.61
CA ASN A 280 8.80 -0.22 -14.60
C ASN A 280 7.28 0.01 -14.51
N ASP A 281 6.78 1.17 -14.96
CA ASP A 281 5.36 1.53 -14.94
C ASP A 281 4.97 2.26 -16.24
N LYS A 282 5.32 1.63 -17.37
CA LYS A 282 5.17 2.19 -18.72
C LYS A 282 3.73 2.62 -19.03
N ASN A 283 2.73 1.87 -18.56
CA ASN A 283 1.32 2.18 -18.79
C ASN A 283 0.91 3.49 -18.11
N THR A 284 1.29 3.67 -16.86
CA THR A 284 0.97 4.90 -16.13
C THR A 284 1.79 6.08 -16.64
N MET A 285 3.06 5.84 -17.00
CA MET A 285 3.90 6.85 -17.66
C MET A 285 3.35 7.27 -19.03
N LYS A 286 2.76 6.36 -19.80
CA LYS A 286 2.09 6.70 -21.07
C LYS A 286 0.89 7.62 -20.86
N LEU A 287 0.28 7.60 -19.68
CA LEU A 287 -0.84 8.48 -19.35
C LEU A 287 -0.38 9.87 -18.89
N PHE A 288 0.57 9.92 -17.96
CA PHE A 288 0.97 11.17 -17.28
C PHE A 288 2.23 11.82 -17.84
N CYS A 289 3.18 11.01 -18.32
CA CYS A 289 4.54 11.44 -18.64
C CYS A 289 5.02 10.95 -20.00
N LYS A 290 4.10 10.82 -20.96
CA LYS A 290 4.39 10.25 -22.29
C LYS A 290 5.50 10.98 -23.04
N LYS A 291 5.61 12.30 -22.90
CA LYS A 291 6.68 13.06 -23.55
C LYS A 291 8.01 12.83 -22.84
N THR A 292 8.05 12.97 -21.51
CA THR A 292 9.29 12.78 -20.73
C THR A 292 9.85 11.35 -20.86
N CYS A 293 8.97 10.36 -20.94
CA CYS A 293 9.32 8.95 -21.09
C CYS A 293 9.45 8.47 -22.55
N ASN A 294 9.29 9.35 -23.55
CA ASN A 294 9.31 8.96 -24.97
C ASN A 294 8.33 7.81 -25.30
N LEU A 295 7.09 7.91 -24.81
CA LEU A 295 5.99 6.96 -25.00
C LEU A 295 4.89 7.49 -25.93
N CYS A 296 5.22 8.54 -26.65
CA CYS A 296 4.61 8.88 -27.92
C CYS A 296 5.29 8.00 -28.99
#